data_AF-A0A9Q4EP96-F1
#
_entry.id   AF-A0A9Q4EP96-F1
#
_cell.length_a   1.000
_cell.length_b   1.000
_cell.length_c   1.000
_cell.angle_alpha   90.00
_cell.angle_beta   90.00
_cell.angle_gamma   90.00
#
_symmetry.space_group_name_H-M   'P 1'
#
loop_
_entity.id
_entity.type
_entity.pdbx_description
1 polymer ?
#
loop_
_entity_poly.entity_id
_entity_poly.type
_entity_poly.pdbx_seq_one_letter_code
_entity_poly.pdbx_strand_id
1 'polypeptide(L)' 'MSMEASAKAIFVTNTFAQAHPEEHIKLWKQFENEVPASKRSGAYGVENMAYVRWLKKLDNPIVREFLRESIIHQ' A
#
# COMPACT_ATOMS: atom_id res chain seq x y z
N MET A 1 10.99 13.73 -3.13
CA MET A 1 10.05 12.94 -2.28
C MET A 1 10.51 13.06 -0.84
N SER A 2 9.61 13.29 0.11
CA SER A 2 9.99 13.43 1.52
C SER A 2 10.16 12.07 2.19
N MET A 3 11.12 11.96 3.10
CA MET A 3 11.37 10.76 3.91
C MET A 3 10.12 10.34 4.71
N GLU A 4 9.34 11.33 5.15
CA GLU A 4 8.07 11.14 5.87
C GLU A 4 7.02 10.40 5.04
N ALA A 5 6.86 10.74 3.76
CA ALA A 5 5.88 10.09 2.88
C ALA A 5 6.23 8.61 2.63
N SER A 6 7.52 8.31 2.45
CA SER A 6 8.00 6.93 2.32
C SER A 6 7.78 6.14 3.62
N ALA A 7 8.10 6.73 4.78
CA ALA A 7 7.92 6.08 6.08
C ALA A 7 6.44 5.77 6.35
N LYS A 8 5.54 6.73 6.08
CA LYS A 8 4.10 6.52 6.22
C LYS A 8 3.59 5.41 5.31
N ALA A 9 4.06 5.35 4.06
CA ALA A 9 3.65 4.30 3.14
C ALA A 9 4.10 2.91 3.61
N ILE A 10 5.33 2.78 4.11
CA ILE A 10 5.85 1.53 4.68
C ILE A 10 5.02 1.11 5.89
N PHE A 11 4.72 2.06 6.79
CA PHE A 11 3.87 1.79 7.96
C PHE A 11 2.49 1.27 7.55
N VAL A 12 1.83 1.93 6.59
CA VAL A 12 0.52 1.50 6.08
C VAL A 12 0.59 0.10 5.46
N THR A 13 1.58 -0.18 4.62
CA THR A 13 1.75 -1.52 4.03
C THR A 13 1.93 -2.59 5.11
N ASN A 14 2.81 -2.35 6.09
CA ASN A 14 3.09 -3.32 7.14
C ASN A 14 1.87 -3.55 8.04
N THR A 15 1.16 -2.48 8.39
CA THR A 15 -0.05 -2.58 9.22
C THR A 15 -1.16 -3.31 8.48
N PHE A 16 -1.31 -3.07 7.18
CA PHE A 16 -2.25 -3.81 6.35
C PHE A 16 -1.89 -5.30 6.25
N ALA A 17 -0.61 -5.61 6.06
CA ALA A 17 -0.12 -6.99 6.02
C ALA A 17 -0.34 -7.72 7.36
N GLN A 18 -0.26 -7.02 8.49
CA GLN A 18 -0.51 -7.58 9.80
C GLN A 18 -2.02 -7.80 10.05
N ALA A 19 -2.87 -6.84 9.69
CA ALA A 19 -4.31 -6.91 9.92
C ALA A 19 -5.03 -7.87 8.95
N HIS A 20 -4.57 -7.93 7.70
CA HIS A 20 -5.19 -8.69 6.62
C HIS A 20 -4.13 -9.46 5.80
N PRO A 21 -3.43 -10.45 6.38
CA PRO A 21 -2.28 -11.09 5.73
C PRO A 21 -2.61 -11.77 4.40
N GLU A 22 -3.74 -12.49 4.33
CA GLU A 22 -4.15 -13.20 3.11
C GLU A 22 -4.54 -12.23 1.98
N GLU A 23 -5.33 -11.20 2.32
CA GLU A 23 -5.76 -10.17 1.37
C GLU A 23 -4.56 -9.33 0.91
N HIS A 24 -3.62 -9.01 1.81
CA HIS A 24 -2.37 -8.36 1.46
C HIS A 24 -1.57 -9.18 0.45
N ILE A 25 -1.38 -10.48 0.66
CA ILE A 25 -0.62 -11.34 -0.28
C ILE A 25 -1.29 -11.35 -1.66
N LYS A 26 -2.62 -11.48 -1.70
CA LYS A 26 -3.39 -11.48 -2.94
C LYS A 26 -3.27 -10.16 -3.69
N LEU A 27 -3.48 -9.05 -2.99
CA LEU A 27 -3.42 -7.71 -3.55
C LEU A 27 -1.99 -7.32 -3.96
N TRP A 28 -0.97 -7.75 -3.21
CA TRP A 28 0.43 -7.53 -3.59
C TRP A 28 0.75 -8.21 -4.92
N LYS A 29 0.37 -9.49 -5.09
CA LYS A 29 0.55 -10.20 -6.37
C LYS A 29 -0.18 -9.50 -7.52
N GLN A 30 -1.41 -9.03 -7.27
CA GLN A 30 -2.17 -8.30 -8.29
C GLN A 30 -1.49 -6.97 -8.65
N PHE A 31 -1.01 -6.24 -7.65
CA PHE A 31 -0.23 -5.01 -7.84
C PHE A 31 1.02 -5.26 -8.69
N GLU A 32 1.77 -6.32 -8.43
CA GLU A 32 2.97 -6.64 -9.20
C GLU A 32 2.68 -6.98 -10.67
N ASN A 33 1.50 -7.55 -10.95
CA ASN A 33 1.03 -7.86 -12.29
C ASN A 33 0.50 -6.62 -13.03
N GLU A 34 -0.21 -5.73 -12.34
CA GLU A 34 -0.84 -4.54 -12.95
C GLU A 34 0.10 -3.34 -13.05
N VAL A 35 1.06 -3.23 -12.12
CA VAL A 35 1.97 -2.09 -12.04
C VAL A 35 3.38 -2.53 -12.45
N PRO A 36 3.84 -2.14 -13.66
CA PRO A 36 5.14 -2.56 -14.16
C PRO A 36 6.26 -2.06 -13.24
N ALA A 37 7.35 -2.81 -13.13
CA ALA A 37 8.49 -2.49 -12.27
C ALA A 37 8.98 -1.04 -12.46
N SER A 38 9.03 -0.53 -13.70
CA SER A 38 9.41 0.86 -13.99
C SER A 38 8.54 1.94 -13.31
N LYS A 39 7.34 1.59 -12.83
CA LYS A 39 6.40 2.48 -12.13
C LYS A 39 6.37 2.28 -10.60
N ARG A 40 7.00 1.21 -10.09
CA ARG A 40 7.07 0.88 -8.65
C ARG A 40 8.48 0.74 -8.09
N SER A 41 9.51 0.70 -8.94
CA SER A 41 10.91 0.61 -8.55
C SER A 41 11.54 2.00 -8.38
N GLY A 42 12.44 2.13 -7.41
CA GLY A 42 13.14 3.38 -7.13
C GLY A 42 13.83 3.36 -5.77
N ALA A 43 14.11 4.55 -5.24
CA ALA A 43 14.67 4.71 -3.89
C ALA A 43 13.79 4.08 -2.79
N TYR A 44 14.34 3.96 -1.59
CA TYR A 44 13.67 3.37 -0.43
C TYR A 44 12.23 3.88 -0.23
N GLY A 45 11.28 2.95 -0.09
CA GLY A 45 9.86 3.23 0.14
C GLY A 45 9.05 3.59 -1.12
N VAL A 46 9.65 3.68 -2.32
CA VAL A 46 8.95 3.97 -3.58
C VAL A 46 7.91 2.90 -3.90
N GLU A 47 8.25 1.63 -3.71
CA GLU A 47 7.33 0.52 -3.98
C GLU A 47 6.11 0.55 -3.05
N ASN A 48 6.32 0.79 -1.75
CA ASN A 48 5.25 0.96 -0.78
C ASN A 48 4.35 2.15 -1.12
N MET A 49 4.92 3.27 -1.58
CA MET A 49 4.12 4.41 -2.03
C MET A 49 3.29 4.08 -3.28
N ALA A 50 3.88 3.38 -4.25
CA ALA A 50 3.17 2.93 -5.44
C ALA A 50 2.03 1.97 -5.06
N TYR A 51 2.30 1.03 -4.15
CA TYR A 51 1.32 0.09 -3.64
C TYR A 51 0.17 0.79 -2.92
N VAL A 52 0.45 1.68 -1.96
CA VAL A 52 -0.60 2.43 -1.25
C VAL A 52 -1.41 3.33 -2.19
N ARG A 53 -0.79 3.93 -3.20
CA ARG A 53 -1.53 4.70 -4.23
C ARG A 53 -2.42 3.80 -5.09
N TRP A 54 -1.97 2.59 -5.40
CA TRP A 54 -2.76 1.61 -6.15
C TRP A 54 -3.92 1.08 -5.29
N LEU A 55 -3.69 0.74 -4.02
CA LEU A 55 -4.71 0.37 -3.04
C LEU A 55 -5.81 1.43 -2.90
N LYS A 56 -5.46 2.72 -2.90
CA LYS A 56 -6.45 3.82 -2.85
C LYS A 56 -7.34 3.92 -4.09
N LYS A 57 -6.91 3.36 -5.21
CA LYS A 57 -7.66 3.36 -6.48
C LYS A 57 -8.51 2.10 -6.64
N LEU A 58 -8.20 1.04 -5.89
CA LEU A 58 -9.03 -0.15 -5.83
C LEU A 58 -10.34 0.15 -5.13
N ASP A 59 -11.42 -0.30 -5.74
CA ASP A 59 -12.71 -0.41 -5.05
C ASP A 59 -12.80 -1.73 -4.28
N ASN A 60 -11.84 -1.95 -3.37
CA ASN A 60 -11.82 -3.12 -2.48
C ASN A 60 -12.38 -2.71 -1.11
N PRO A 61 -13.50 -3.32 -0.64
CA PRO A 61 -14.13 -2.95 0.62
C PRO A 61 -13.22 -3.06 1.84
N ILE A 62 -12.42 -4.13 1.93
CA ILE A 62 -11.48 -4.37 3.04
C ILE A 62 -10.43 -3.26 3.09
N VAL A 63 -9.88 -2.90 1.94
CA VAL A 63 -8.88 -1.82 1.83
C VAL A 63 -9.50 -0.47 2.20
N ARG A 64 -10.73 -0.20 1.78
CA ARG A 64 -11.43 1.07 2.10
C ARG A 64 -11.68 1.19 3.60
N GLU A 65 -12.13 0.12 4.24
CA GLU A 65 -12.34 0.06 5.68
C GLU A 65 -11.01 0.25 6.44
N PHE A 66 -10.00 -0.53 6.10
CA PHE A 66 -8.67 -0.43 6.69
C PHE A 66 -8.06 0.97 6.56
N LEU A 67 -8.12 1.59 5.38
CA LEU A 67 -7.58 2.93 5.16
C LEU A 67 -8.39 3.99 5.90
N ARG A 68 -9.70 3.80 6.08
CA ARG A 68 -10.53 4.72 6.86
C ARG A 68 -10.12 4.70 8.32
N GLU A 69 -9.96 3.52 8.92
CA GLU A 69 -9.56 3.37 10.32
C GLU A 69 -8.12 3.82 10.56
N SER A 70 -7.21 3.48 9.64
CA SER A 70 -5.78 3.77 9.78
C SER A 70 -5.40 5.23 9.47
N ILE A 71 -6.23 5.97 8.73
CA ILE A 71 -5.98 7.38 8.37
C ILE A 71 -6.74 8.34 9.28
N ILE A 72 -7.89 7.96 9.86
CA ILE A 72 -8.68 8.82 10.76
C ILE A 72 -8.10 8.88 12.18
N HIS A 73 -7.28 7.91 12.59
CA HIS A 73 -6.66 7.85 13.91
C HIS A 73 -5.18 8.24 13.95
N GLN A 74 -4.68 8.98 12.94
CA GLN A 74 -3.33 9.57 12.93
C GLN A 74 -3.35 11.08 12.76
#